data_AF-A0A2D7IH13-F1
#
_entry.id   AF-A0A2D7IH13-F1
#
_cell.length_a   1.000
_cell.length_b   1.000
_cell.length_c   1.000
_cell.angle_alpha   90.00
_cell.angle_beta   90.00
_cell.angle_gamma   90.00
#
_symmetry.space_group_name_H-M   'P 1'
#
loop_
_entity.id
_entity.type
_entity.pdbx_description
1 polymer ?
#
loop_
_entity_poly.entity_id
_entity_poly.type
_entity_poly.pdbx_seq_one_letter_code
_entity_poly.pdbx_strand_id
1 'polypeptide(L)'
;MKNTSSFIILLFSLILSSQLTLNAKTIEEKDLGCITLLQLASEKSKENEEMVKYEKLKKLQKSFLNKYEKNYFSKESTQLQYDKHNLKVEEKGQRYVNKGLQKCGLK
;
A
#
# COMPACT_ATOMS: atom_id res chain seq x y z
N MET A 1 -13.06 46.74 -26.45
CA MET A 1 -14.22 46.16 -25.73
C MET A 1 -15.08 45.48 -26.79
N LYS A 2 -15.39 44.19 -26.81
CA LYS A 2 -15.42 43.14 -25.79
C LYS A 2 -15.39 41.78 -26.49
N ASN A 3 -14.71 40.83 -25.84
CA ASN A 3 -15.08 39.42 -25.71
C ASN A 3 -15.09 38.51 -26.96
N THR A 4 -13.92 38.01 -27.36
CA THR A 4 -13.80 36.69 -28.02
C THR A 4 -12.88 35.72 -27.27
N SER A 5 -12.25 36.15 -26.18
CA SER A 5 -11.26 35.35 -25.41
C SER A 5 -11.88 34.39 -24.38
N SER A 6 -13.20 34.19 -24.38
CA SER A 6 -13.87 33.41 -23.34
C SER A 6 -14.15 31.95 -23.72
N PHE A 7 -14.03 31.58 -24.99
CA PHE A 7 -14.33 30.22 -25.47
C PHE A 7 -13.14 29.25 -25.44
N ILE A 8 -11.90 29.76 -25.55
CA ILE A 8 -10.69 28.90 -25.59
C ILE A 8 -10.34 28.38 -24.18
N ILE A 9 -10.65 29.15 -23.13
CA ILE A 9 -10.38 28.77 -21.74
C ILE A 9 -11.31 27.64 -21.26
N LEU A 10 -12.51 27.53 -21.85
CA LEU A 10 -13.51 26.51 -21.51
C LEU A 10 -13.18 25.13 -22.10
N LEU A 11 -12.41 25.07 -23.19
CA LEU A 11 -11.97 23.79 -23.79
C LEU A 11 -10.78 23.17 -23.06
N PHE A 12 -9.89 23.99 -22.48
CA PHE A 12 -8.71 23.49 -21.74
C PHE A 12 -9.06 22.82 -20.41
N SER A 13 -10.18 23.18 -19.79
CA SER A 13 -10.64 22.61 -18.52
C SER A 13 -11.27 21.22 -18.68
N LEU A 14 -11.81 20.89 -19.87
CA LEU A 14 -12.39 19.57 -20.16
C LEU A 14 -11.34 18.50 -20.49
N ILE A 15 -10.15 18.89 -20.99
CA ILE A 15 -9.06 17.93 -21.25
C ILE A 15 -8.33 17.57 -19.95
N LEU A 16 -8.31 18.47 -18.96
CA LEU A 16 -7.65 18.23 -17.68
C LEU A 16 -8.42 17.26 -16.75
N SER A 17 -9.65 16.89 -17.10
CA SER A 17 -10.57 16.16 -16.22
C SER A 17 -10.75 14.67 -16.54
N SER A 18 -10.04 14.08 -17.50
CA SER A 18 -10.26 12.67 -17.88
C SER A 18 -9.07 11.71 -17.77
N GLN A 19 -7.96 12.11 -17.15
CA GLN A 19 -6.85 11.18 -16.85
C GLN A 19 -6.78 10.80 -15.38
N LEU A 20 -7.93 10.68 -14.73
CA LEU A 20 -8.08 9.78 -13.60
C LEU A 20 -8.19 8.35 -14.15
N THR A 21 -7.07 7.79 -14.58
CA THR A 21 -6.95 6.33 -14.65
C THR A 21 -7.21 5.83 -13.24
N LEU A 22 -8.40 5.26 -13.03
CA LEU A 22 -8.74 4.51 -11.84
C LEU A 22 -7.84 3.27 -11.82
N ASN A 23 -6.58 3.44 -11.41
CA ASN A 23 -5.59 2.38 -11.26
C ASN A 23 -6.03 1.49 -10.09
N ALA A 24 -7.01 0.64 -10.37
CA ALA A 24 -7.41 -0.41 -9.47
C ALA A 24 -6.18 -1.31 -9.28
N LYS A 25 -5.61 -1.25 -8.07
CA LYS A 25 -4.51 -2.13 -7.71
C LYS A 25 -4.90 -3.58 -7.98
N THR A 26 -4.03 -4.30 -8.66
CA THR A 26 -4.21 -5.73 -8.91
C THR A 26 -4.26 -6.50 -7.58
N ILE A 27 -4.72 -7.74 -7.61
CA ILE A 27 -4.78 -8.57 -6.41
C ILE A 27 -3.36 -8.80 -5.88
N GLU A 28 -2.41 -9.02 -6.78
CA GLU A 28 -0.98 -9.21 -6.51
C GLU A 28 -0.37 -7.98 -5.83
N GLU A 29 -0.67 -6.77 -6.31
CA GLU A 29 -0.18 -5.54 -5.68
C GLU A 29 -0.76 -5.31 -4.28
N LYS A 30 -2.03 -5.69 -4.07
CA LYS A 30 -2.66 -5.62 -2.74
C LYS A 30 -2.02 -6.63 -1.79
N ASP A 31 -1.83 -7.85 -2.26
CA ASP A 31 -1.24 -8.93 -1.49
C ASP A 31 0.23 -8.63 -1.16
N LEU A 32 1.02 -8.11 -2.10
CA LEU A 32 2.38 -7.63 -1.85
C LEU A 32 2.42 -6.52 -0.78
N GLY A 33 1.46 -5.59 -0.84
CA GLY A 33 1.28 -4.56 0.18
C GLY A 33 0.96 -5.14 1.56
N CYS A 34 0.16 -6.20 1.63
CA CYS A 34 -0.11 -6.89 2.89
C CYS A 34 1.09 -7.68 3.40
N ILE A 35 1.80 -8.40 2.51
CA ILE A 35 2.99 -9.18 2.86
C ILE A 35 4.05 -8.29 3.52
N THR A 36 4.35 -7.15 2.89
CA THR A 36 5.38 -6.21 3.35
C THR A 36 4.93 -5.43 4.60
N LEU A 37 3.66 -5.03 4.70
CA LEU A 37 3.15 -4.40 5.92
C LEU A 37 3.16 -5.35 7.12
N LEU A 38 2.77 -6.61 6.92
CA LEU A 38 2.80 -7.64 7.96
C LEU A 38 4.23 -7.96 8.38
N GLN A 39 5.19 -7.94 7.44
CA GLN A 39 6.61 -8.06 7.73
C GLN A 39 7.07 -6.96 8.69
N LEU A 40 6.88 -5.69 8.30
CA LEU A 40 7.27 -4.52 9.09
C LEU A 40 6.66 -4.57 10.48
N ALA A 41 5.35 -4.83 10.57
CA ALA A 41 4.65 -4.91 11.85
C ALA A 41 5.15 -6.07 12.72
N SER A 42 5.53 -7.20 12.11
CA SER A 42 6.08 -8.35 12.84
C SER A 42 7.47 -8.06 13.39
N GLU A 43 8.35 -7.44 12.60
CA GLU A 43 9.70 -7.04 13.03
C GLU A 43 9.61 -6.09 14.22
N LYS A 44 8.77 -5.06 14.14
CA LYS A 44 8.52 -4.15 15.26
C LYS A 44 7.91 -4.83 16.49
N SER A 45 7.02 -5.79 16.30
CA SER A 45 6.45 -6.55 17.43
C SER A 45 7.51 -7.42 18.11
N LYS A 46 8.46 -7.97 17.34
CA LYS A 46 9.58 -8.75 17.87
C LYS A 46 10.55 -7.86 18.66
N GLU A 47 10.84 -6.66 18.16
CA GLU A 47 11.67 -5.66 18.86
C GLU A 47 11.04 -5.21 20.18
N ASN A 48 9.71 -5.08 20.21
CA ASN A 48 8.96 -4.75 21.42
C ASN A 48 8.70 -5.96 22.36
N GLU A 49 9.29 -7.12 22.07
CA GLU A 49 9.08 -8.37 22.83
C GLU A 49 7.60 -8.84 22.87
N GLU A 50 6.76 -8.36 21.94
CA GLU A 50 5.35 -8.74 21.79
C GLU A 50 5.21 -10.07 21.01
N MET A 51 5.77 -11.15 21.54
CA MET A 51 5.94 -12.43 20.82
C MET A 51 4.62 -13.06 20.33
N VAL A 52 3.55 -12.97 21.12
CA VAL A 52 2.22 -13.47 20.71
C VAL A 52 1.71 -12.76 19.46
N LYS A 53 1.95 -11.45 19.36
CA LYS A 53 1.55 -10.66 18.21
C LYS A 53 2.47 -10.91 17.02
N TYR A 54 3.77 -11.01 17.25
CA TYR A 54 4.75 -11.41 16.23
C TYR A 54 4.33 -12.73 15.54
N GLU A 55 4.02 -13.78 16.31
CA GLU A 55 3.61 -15.07 15.76
C GLU A 55 2.32 -14.98 14.94
N LYS A 56 1.32 -14.24 15.44
CA LYS A 56 0.06 -14.01 14.71
C LYS A 56 0.31 -13.32 13.37
N LEU A 57 1.14 -12.26 13.37
CA LEU A 57 1.48 -11.52 12.15
C LEU A 57 2.25 -12.39 11.15
N LYS A 58 3.23 -13.19 11.61
CA LYS A 58 3.98 -14.12 10.74
C LYS A 58 3.09 -15.21 10.15
N LYS A 59 2.15 -15.75 10.94
CA LYS A 59 1.18 -16.74 10.45
C LYS A 59 0.29 -16.15 9.34
N LEU A 60 -0.20 -14.93 9.55
CA LEU A 60 -1.00 -14.23 8.55
C LEU A 60 -0.17 -13.90 7.30
N GLN A 61 1.06 -13.41 7.46
CA GLN A 61 1.99 -13.14 6.35
C GLN A 61 2.22 -14.40 5.50
N LYS A 62 2.43 -15.56 6.14
CA LYS A 62 2.60 -16.84 5.46
C LYS A 62 1.38 -17.23 4.62
N SER A 63 0.17 -16.94 5.10
CA SER A 63 -1.06 -17.22 4.34
C SER A 63 -1.14 -16.44 3.01
N PHE A 64 -0.61 -15.21 2.96
CA PHE A 64 -0.49 -14.45 1.71
C PHE A 64 0.62 -15.02 0.81
N LEU A 65 1.80 -15.31 1.36
CA LEU A 65 2.92 -15.87 0.59
C LEU A 65 2.59 -17.22 -0.04
N ASN A 66 1.82 -18.07 0.64
CA ASN A 66 1.44 -19.40 0.15
C ASN A 66 0.55 -19.37 -1.10
N LYS A 67 -0.02 -18.22 -1.48
CA LYS A 67 -0.80 -18.08 -2.72
C LYS A 67 0.06 -18.07 -3.98
N TYR A 68 1.36 -17.85 -3.83
CA TYR A 68 2.28 -17.59 -4.92
C TYR A 68 3.44 -18.58 -4.91
N GLU A 69 4.04 -18.80 -6.07
CA GLU A 69 5.26 -19.58 -6.18
C GLU A 69 6.43 -18.89 -5.45
N LYS A 70 7.45 -19.68 -5.12
CA LYS A 70 8.66 -19.16 -4.50
C LYS A 70 9.32 -18.13 -5.42
N ASN A 71 9.65 -16.95 -4.88
CA ASN A 71 10.22 -15.82 -5.61
C ASN A 71 9.29 -15.18 -6.68
N TYR A 72 7.98 -15.40 -6.60
CA TYR A 72 7.01 -14.72 -7.47
C TYR A 72 7.15 -13.19 -7.44
N PHE A 73 7.33 -12.62 -6.24
CA PHE A 73 7.68 -11.21 -6.08
C PHE A 73 9.19 -11.03 -6.13
N SER A 74 9.65 -10.09 -6.96
CA SER A 74 11.07 -9.73 -7.00
C SER A 74 11.52 -9.09 -5.68
N LYS A 75 12.80 -9.25 -5.33
CA LYS A 75 13.38 -8.57 -4.16
C LYS A 75 13.23 -7.06 -4.25
N GLU A 76 13.43 -6.49 -5.44
CA GLU A 76 13.28 -5.06 -5.71
C GLU A 76 11.85 -4.57 -5.45
N SER A 77 10.84 -5.25 -5.99
CA SER A 77 9.43 -4.87 -5.77
C SER A 77 9.03 -4.99 -4.29
N THR A 78 9.55 -6.00 -3.60
CA THR A 78 9.34 -6.20 -2.17
C THR A 78 9.96 -5.06 -1.36
N GLN A 79 11.21 -4.69 -1.66
CA GLN A 79 11.93 -3.62 -0.99
C GLN A 79 11.27 -2.27 -1.23
N LEU A 80 10.95 -1.94 -2.49
CA LEU A 80 10.26 -0.71 -2.86
C LEU A 80 8.94 -0.55 -2.08
N GLN A 81 8.16 -1.63 -1.99
CA GLN A 81 6.90 -1.61 -1.28
C GLN A 81 7.12 -1.51 0.24
N TYR A 82 8.14 -2.18 0.80
CA TYR A 82 8.54 -2.06 2.20
C TYR A 82 8.91 -0.62 2.57
N ASP A 83 9.76 0.03 1.79
CA ASP A 83 10.20 1.41 2.01
C ASP A 83 9.03 2.38 1.93
N LYS A 84 8.09 2.14 1.00
CA LYS A 84 6.83 2.88 0.93
C LYS A 84 5.97 2.71 2.19
N HIS A 85 6.02 1.57 2.86
CA HIS A 85 5.37 1.42 4.16
C HIS A 85 6.10 2.21 5.24
N ASN A 86 7.43 2.17 5.30
CA ASN A 86 8.23 2.94 6.25
C ASN A 86 7.94 4.45 6.16
N LEU A 87 8.01 5.03 4.96
CA LEU A 87 7.70 6.45 4.75
C LEU A 87 6.29 6.81 5.26
N LYS A 88 5.31 5.94 5.02
CA LYS A 88 3.94 6.17 5.50
C LYS A 88 3.79 6.01 7.02
N VAL A 89 4.61 5.16 7.64
CA VAL A 89 4.67 5.06 9.10
C VAL A 89 5.29 6.32 9.68
N GLU A 90 6.31 6.90 9.06
CA GLU A 90 6.88 8.19 9.47
C GLU A 90 5.84 9.32 9.34
N GLU A 91 5.10 9.38 8.22
CA GLU A 91 4.10 10.42 7.98
C GLU A 91 2.84 10.28 8.86
N LYS A 92 2.37 9.07 9.11
CA LYS A 92 1.02 8.80 9.66
C LYS A 92 1.03 7.98 10.96
N GLY A 93 2.20 7.55 11.39
CA GLY A 93 2.40 6.79 12.62
C GLY A 93 1.63 5.48 12.68
N GLN A 94 1.32 5.08 13.91
CA GLN A 94 0.64 3.83 14.23
C GLN A 94 -0.75 3.69 13.57
N ARG A 95 -1.42 4.82 13.28
CA ARG A 95 -2.74 4.82 12.62
C ARG A 95 -2.69 4.17 11.24
N TYR A 96 -1.62 4.38 10.49
CA TYR A 96 -1.44 3.74 9.18
C TYR A 96 -1.31 2.23 9.31
N VAL A 97 -0.47 1.77 10.24
CA VAL A 97 -0.25 0.35 10.51
C VAL A 97 -1.58 -0.31 10.91
N ASN A 98 -2.28 0.23 11.90
CA ASN A 98 -3.53 -0.35 12.41
C ASN A 98 -4.60 -0.48 11.30
N LYS A 99 -4.83 0.59 10.52
CA LYS A 99 -5.79 0.55 9.40
C LYS A 99 -5.35 -0.41 8.30
N GLY A 100 -4.05 -0.49 8.03
CA GLY A 100 -3.51 -1.41 7.03
C GLY A 100 -3.66 -2.87 7.44
N LEU A 101 -3.35 -3.19 8.70
CA LEU A 101 -3.49 -4.55 9.25
C LEU A 101 -4.95 -5.03 9.23
N GLN A 102 -5.91 -4.16 9.57
CA GLN A 102 -7.34 -4.46 9.43
C GLN A 102 -7.72 -4.82 7.99
N LYS A 103 -7.22 -4.06 7.01
CA LYS A 103 -7.44 -4.34 5.58
C LYS A 103 -6.78 -5.64 5.11
N CYS A 104 -5.70 -6.05 5.77
CA CYS A 104 -5.01 -7.31 5.52
C CYS A 104 -5.59 -8.50 6.31
N GLY A 105 -6.73 -8.32 6.98
CA GLY A 105 -7.47 -9.40 7.64
C GLY A 105 -7.07 -9.65 9.10
N LEU A 106 -6.27 -8.78 9.71
CA LEU A 106 -6.06 -8.81 11.16
C LEU A 106 -7.30 -8.23 11.86
N LYS A 107 -8.10 -9.11 12.47
CA LYS A 107 -9.30 -8.76 13.24
C LYS A 107 -8.94 -8.32 14.66
#